data_AF-A0A640S624-F1
#
_entry.id   AF-A0A640S624-F1
#
_cell.length_a   1.000
_cell.length_b   1.000
_cell.length_c   1.000
_cell.angle_alpha   90.00
_cell.angle_beta   90.00
_cell.angle_gamma   90.00
#
_symmetry.space_group_name_H-M   'P 1'
#
loop_
_entity.id
_entity.type
_entity.pdbx_description
1 polymer ?
#
loop_
_entity_poly.entity_id
_entity_poly.type
_entity_poly.pdbx_seq_one_letter_code
_entity_poly.pdbx_strand_id
1 'polypeptide(L)' 'MVRAVARGLSNAEIGRELAMGEGTVKAHVSRALAKLGLSNRVQMALLVRDAGMK' A
#
# COMPACT_ATOMS: atom_id res chain seq x y z
N MET A 1 -0.49 6.40 -1.99
CA MET A 1 -0.28 4.94 -2.15
C MET A 1 -0.64 4.11 -0.92
N VAL A 2 0.02 4.24 0.25
CA VAL A 2 -0.25 3.36 1.43
C VAL A 2 -1.72 3.36 1.87
N ARG A 3 -2.38 4.53 1.87
CA ARG A 3 -3.83 4.63 2.11
C ARG A 3 -4.67 3.87 1.07
N ALA A 4 -4.26 3.88 -0.20
CA ALA A 4 -4.95 3.16 -1.26
C ALA A 4 -4.78 1.64 -1.12
N VAL A 5 -3.59 1.18 -0.71
CA VAL A 5 -3.35 -0.23 -0.34
C VAL A 5 -4.26 -0.64 0.82
N ALA A 6 -4.39 0.21 1.85
CA ALA A 6 -5.24 -0.02 3.01
C ALA A 6 -6.74 -0.03 2.68
N ARG A 7 -7.17 0.74 1.68
CA ARG A 7 -8.52 0.70 1.10
C ARG A 7 -8.79 -0.56 0.27
N GLY A 8 -7.79 -1.42 0.05
CA GLY A 8 -7.93 -2.68 -0.69
C GLY A 8 -7.66 -2.59 -2.20
N LEU A 9 -7.25 -1.43 -2.74
CA LEU A 9 -7.04 -1.27 -4.18
C LEU A 9 -5.88 -2.14 -4.69
N SER A 10 -6.04 -2.76 -5.85
CA SER A 10 -4.97 -3.46 -6.57
C SER A 10 -3.87 -2.51 -7.04
N ASN A 11 -2.70 -3.04 -7.40
CA ASN A 11 -1.59 -2.21 -7.91
C ASN A 11 -1.98 -1.48 -9.21
N ALA A 12 -2.81 -2.11 -10.05
CA ALA A 12 -3.33 -1.51 -11.28
C ALA A 12 -4.26 -0.33 -10.97
N GLU A 13 -5.20 -0.48 -10.03
CA GLU A 13 -6.10 0.61 -9.61
C GLU A 13 -5.33 1.77 -8.98
N ILE A 14 -4.35 1.48 -8.13
CA ILE A 14 -3.46 2.48 -7.55
C ILE A 14 -2.64 3.19 -8.64
N GLY A 15 -2.16 2.44 -9.63
CA GLY A 15 -1.44 2.99 -10.78
C GLY A 15 -2.30 3.97 -11.57
N ARG A 16 -3.56 3.62 -11.82
CA ARG A 16 -4.54 4.51 -12.46
C ARG A 16 -4.81 5.76 -11.63
N GLU A 17 -5.04 5.63 -10.32
CA GLU A 17 -5.34 6.76 -9.43
C GLU A 17 -4.16 7.74 -9.31
N LEU A 18 -2.93 7.23 -9.37
CA LEU A 18 -1.71 8.01 -9.15
C LEU A 18 -0.92 8.30 -10.43
N ALA A 19 -1.46 8.01 -11.61
CA ALA A 19 -0.78 8.12 -12.90
C ALA A 19 0.62 7.44 -12.92
N MET A 20 0.70 6.24 -12.36
CA MET A 20 1.92 5.42 -12.28
C MET A 20 1.74 4.07 -12.97
N GLY A 21 2.84 3.53 -13.52
CA GLY A 21 2.86 2.14 -13.98
C GLY A 21 2.69 1.14 -12.84
N GLU A 22 1.99 0.03 -13.09
CA GLU A 22 1.73 -1.01 -12.09
C GLU A 22 3.02 -1.58 -11.47
N GLY A 23 4.06 -1.78 -12.28
CA GLY A 23 5.37 -2.22 -11.80
C GLY A 23 6.01 -1.25 -10.81
N THR A 24 5.86 0.05 -11.04
CA THR A 24 6.31 1.11 -10.12
C THR A 24 5.56 1.03 -8.81
N VAL A 25 4.23 0.86 -8.86
CA VAL A 25 3.40 0.66 -7.65
C VAL A 25 3.88 -0.57 -6.87
N LYS A 26 4.09 -1.71 -7.54
CA LYS A 26 4.59 -2.93 -6.88
C LYS A 26 5.92 -2.69 -6.16
N ALA A 27 6.86 -1.98 -6.79
CA ALA A 27 8.14 -1.64 -6.18
C ALA A 27 7.97 -0.74 -4.94
N HIS A 28 7.11 0.28 -5.01
CA HIS A 28 6.83 1.14 -3.87
C HIS A 28 6.14 0.39 -2.73
N VAL A 29 5.17 -0.48 -3.02
CA VAL A 29 4.47 -1.32 -2.01
C VAL A 29 5.46 -2.25 -1.32
N SER A 30 6.32 -2.93 -2.09
CA SER A 30 7.36 -3.82 -1.54
C SER A 30 8.33 -3.07 -0.64
N ARG A 31 8.82 -1.90 -1.06
CA ARG A 31 9.71 -1.04 -0.24
C ARG A 31 9.01 -0.55 1.03
N ALA A 32 7.73 -0.18 0.94
CA ALA A 32 6.96 0.26 2.11
C ALA A 32 6.76 -0.87 3.11
N LEU A 33 6.44 -2.09 2.65
CA LEU A 33 6.35 -3.28 3.49
C LEU A 33 7.68 -3.57 4.20
N ALA A 34 8.79 -3.59 3.45
CA ALA A 34 10.12 -3.82 4.01
C ALA A 34 10.50 -2.76 5.05
N LYS A 35 10.27 -1.48 4.75
CA LYS A 35 10.56 -0.37 5.68
C LYS A 35 9.74 -0.43 6.97
N LEU A 36 8.53 -0.97 6.90
CA LEU A 36 7.63 -1.11 8.04
C LEU A 36 7.76 -2.47 8.74
N GLY A 37 8.64 -3.36 8.27
CA GLY A 37 8.78 -4.72 8.82
C GLY A 37 7.54 -5.59 8.62
N LEU A 38 6.76 -5.34 7.57
CA LEU A 38 5.52 -6.05 7.27
C LEU A 38 5.75 -7.08 6.16
N SER A 39 5.16 -8.26 6.30
CA SER A 39 5.27 -9.36 5.34
C SER A 39 4.21 -9.28 4.25
N ASN A 40 3.08 -8.60 4.49
CA ASN A 40 2.02 -8.50 3.51
C ASN A 40 1.19 -7.21 3.62
N ARG A 41 0.44 -6.92 2.56
CA ARG A 41 -0.42 -5.75 2.44
C ARG A 41 -1.61 -5.73 3.41
N VAL A 42 -2.05 -6.89 3.93
CA VAL A 42 -3.11 -6.96 4.94
C VAL A 42 -2.61 -6.37 6.25
N GLN A 43 -1.39 -6.71 6.66
CA GLN A 43 -0.74 -6.08 7.82
C GLN A 43 -0.59 -4.57 7.63
N MET A 44 -0.28 -4.11 6.41
CA MET A 44 -0.24 -2.67 6.10
C MET A 44 -1.62 -2.01 6.25
N ALA A 45 -2.68 -2.68 5.81
CA ALA A 45 -4.05 -2.19 5.98
C ALA A 45 -4.44 -2.07 7.47
N LEU A 46 -4.11 -3.07 8.27
CA LEU A 46 -4.33 -3.05 9.73
C LEU A 46 -3.56 -1.92 10.40
N LEU A 47 -2.29 -1.75 10.07
CA LEU A 47 -1.45 -0.67 10.60
C LEU A 47 -2.05 0.72 10.30
N VAL A 48 -2.51 0.95 9.07
CA VAL A 48 -3.12 2.24 8.68
C VAL A 48 -4.44 2.48 9.40
N ARG A 49 -5.27 1.43 9.54
CA ARG A 49 -6.52 1.50 10.30
C ARG A 49 -6.24 1.87 11.76
N ASP A 50 -5.30 1.18 12.39
CA ASP A 50 -4.96 1.37 13.81
C ASP A 50 -4.31 2.74 14.06
N ALA A 51 -3.52 3.24 13.11
CA ALA A 51 -2.94 4.59 13.17
C ALA A 51 -3.98 5.71 13.02
N GLY A 52 -5.11 5.46 12.35
CA GLY A 52 -6.21 6.42 12.22
C GLY A 52 -7.19 6.41 13.39
N MET A 53 -7.05 5.48 14.33
CA MET A 53 -7.86 5.39 15.56
C MET A 53 -7.18 5.99 16.79
N LYS A 54 -6.01 6.63 16.62
CA LYS A 54 -5.29 7.39 17.66
C LYS A 54 -5.45 8.88 17.47
#